data_AF-A0A0F9KLW5-F1
#
_entry.id   AF-A0A0F9KLW5-F1
#
_cell.length_a   1.000
_cell.length_b   1.000
_cell.length_c   1.000
_cell.angle_alpha   90.00
_cell.angle_beta   90.00
_cell.angle_gamma   90.00
#
_symmetry.space_group_name_H-M   'P 1'
#
loop_
_entity.id
_entity.type
_entity.pdbx_description
1 polymer ?
#
loop_
_entity_poly.entity_id
_entity_poly.type
_entity_poly.pdbx_seq_one_letter_code
_entity_poly.pdbx_strand_id
1 'polypeptide(L)'
;MAKSKIGTTDKLDTPQISQAIEALISMYKVQRGSFERRWYDNNFFDDGLHFRFISRKTGKIIDQSTGASLVTPKRAIPKASRQIRGIANLLLSLDLHPAVYPEKIAVANFKPPTEQVGADGQSQLISDPQYLEALKVAKQTAQRIGHWNEEEWKTQEMNDKLTLMAILAAKHSISYLQVWPDAVREAIRTQVYDAFDIYLNGTLNEIYDSPAIIKAVPMLISEI
;
A
#
# COMPACT_ATOMS: atom_id res chain seq x y z
N MET A 1 22.14 16.20 -6.81
CA MET A 1 21.50 15.02 -7.42
C MET A 1 20.47 15.51 -8.41
N ALA A 2 20.60 15.14 -9.69
CA ALA A 2 19.70 15.58 -10.75
C ALA A 2 18.34 14.91 -10.56
N LYS A 3 17.28 15.70 -10.31
CA LYS A 3 15.89 15.23 -10.41
C LYS A 3 15.72 14.63 -11.82
N SER A 4 15.34 13.37 -11.93
CA SER A 4 15.03 12.80 -13.25
C SER A 4 13.83 13.57 -13.80
N LYS A 5 14.07 14.37 -14.84
CA LYS A 5 13.02 15.06 -15.59
C LYS A 5 12.32 14.04 -16.49
N ILE A 6 11.66 13.03 -15.91
CA ILE A 6 10.58 12.39 -16.66
C ILE A 6 9.42 13.37 -16.54
N GLY A 7 9.41 14.33 -17.48
CA GLY A 7 8.50 15.47 -17.46
C GLY A 7 7.05 15.00 -17.51
N THR A 8 6.19 15.72 -16.80
CA THR A 8 4.75 15.62 -16.98
C THR A 8 4.39 15.86 -18.45
N THR A 9 3.38 15.14 -18.96
CA THR A 9 2.94 15.22 -20.37
C THR A 9 2.44 16.61 -20.76
N ASP A 10 2.17 17.46 -19.77
CA ASP A 10 1.71 18.85 -19.90
C ASP A 10 2.68 19.74 -20.71
N LYS A 11 3.92 19.29 -20.92
CA LYS A 11 4.97 20.02 -21.65
C LYS A 11 5.31 19.43 -23.02
N LEU A 12 4.61 18.37 -23.44
CA LEU A 12 4.84 17.70 -24.71
C LEU A 12 3.80 18.14 -25.75
N ASP A 13 4.25 18.37 -26.98
CA ASP A 13 3.35 18.59 -28.10
C ASP A 13 2.50 17.34 -28.34
N THR A 14 1.20 17.52 -28.63
CA THR A 14 0.21 16.44 -28.84
C THR A 14 0.70 15.24 -29.67
N PRO A 15 1.42 15.41 -30.81
CA PRO A 15 1.90 14.27 -31.60
C PRO A 15 3.03 13.46 -30.93
N GLN A 16 3.77 14.05 -29.98
CA GLN A 16 4.90 13.40 -29.29
C GLN A 16 4.45 12.58 -28.07
N ILE A 17 3.22 12.82 -27.58
CA ILE A 17 2.67 12.12 -26.41
C ILE A 17 2.61 10.61 -26.65
N SER A 18 2.19 10.17 -27.85
CA SER A 18 2.10 8.74 -28.19
C SER A 18 3.47 8.06 -28.11
N GLN A 19 4.51 8.68 -28.68
CA GLN A 19 5.87 8.16 -28.65
C GLN A 19 6.43 8.09 -27.22
N ALA A 20 6.14 9.11 -26.40
CA ALA A 20 6.55 9.13 -25.00
C ALA A 20 5.87 8.01 -24.19
N ILE A 21 4.57 7.77 -24.43
CA ILE A 21 3.83 6.67 -23.78
C ILE A 21 4.37 5.31 -24.22
N GLU A 22 4.61 5.09 -25.51
CA GLU A 22 5.18 3.83 -26.01
C GLU A 22 6.58 3.56 -25.45
N ALA A 23 7.43 4.59 -25.37
CA ALA A 23 8.75 4.49 -24.77
C ALA A 23 8.66 4.11 -23.28
N LEU A 24 7.71 4.71 -22.55
CA LEU A 24 7.45 4.41 -21.15
C LEU A 24 6.97 2.97 -20.97
N ILE A 25 6.01 2.50 -21.78
CA ILE A 25 5.54 1.10 -21.77
C ILE A 25 6.70 0.13 -22.05
N SER A 26 7.53 0.43 -23.05
CA SER A 26 8.69 -0.41 -23.41
C SER A 26 9.70 -0.50 -22.27
N MET A 27 10.04 0.64 -21.64
CA MET A 27 10.92 0.69 -20.47
C MET A 27 10.44 -0.23 -19.35
N TYR A 28 9.15 -0.15 -18.99
CA TYR A 28 8.60 -0.99 -17.94
C TYR A 28 8.54 -2.49 -18.33
N LYS A 29 8.25 -2.82 -19.59
CA LYS A 29 8.29 -4.21 -20.07
C LYS A 29 9.68 -4.83 -19.92
N VAL A 30 10.72 -4.09 -20.25
CA VAL A 30 12.12 -4.55 -20.11
C VAL A 30 12.50 -4.73 -18.64
N GLN A 31 12.11 -3.78 -17.78
CA GLN A 31 12.38 -3.89 -16.34
C GLN A 31 11.76 -5.17 -15.75
N ARG A 32 10.50 -5.47 -16.10
CA ARG A 32 9.74 -6.63 -15.59
C ARG A 32 10.43 -7.98 -15.85
N GLY A 33 10.95 -8.22 -17.05
CA GLY A 33 11.47 -9.54 -17.46
C GLY A 33 12.57 -10.10 -16.54
N SER A 34 13.32 -9.25 -15.85
CA SER A 34 14.37 -9.68 -14.91
C SER A 34 13.84 -10.17 -13.55
N PHE A 35 12.65 -9.74 -13.13
CA PHE A 35 12.08 -10.01 -11.81
C PHE A 35 11.19 -11.27 -11.76
N GLU A 36 10.56 -11.64 -12.88
CA GLU A 36 9.61 -12.77 -12.93
C GLU A 36 10.22 -14.12 -12.51
N ARG A 37 11.51 -14.32 -12.77
CA ARG A 37 12.18 -15.58 -12.41
C ARG A 37 12.59 -15.64 -10.93
N ARG A 38 12.96 -14.49 -10.34
CA ARG A 38 13.32 -14.41 -8.92
C ARG A 38 12.11 -14.54 -8.01
N TRP A 39 10.93 -14.15 -8.49
CA TRP A 39 9.65 -14.35 -7.82
C TRP A 39 9.37 -15.81 -7.45
N TYR A 40 9.49 -16.72 -8.43
CA TYR A 40 9.20 -18.13 -8.23
C TYR A 40 10.16 -18.77 -7.22
N ASP A 41 11.45 -18.42 -7.29
CA ASP A 41 12.46 -18.99 -6.41
C ASP A 41 12.33 -18.49 -4.95
N ASN A 42 11.97 -17.22 -4.74
CA ASN A 42 11.80 -16.64 -3.40
C ASN A 42 10.51 -17.12 -2.71
N ASN A 43 9.38 -17.14 -3.43
CA ASN A 43 8.10 -17.54 -2.84
C ASN A 43 8.11 -19.00 -2.35
N PHE A 44 8.73 -19.90 -3.13
CA PHE A 44 8.82 -21.31 -2.78
C PHE A 44 9.73 -21.59 -1.58
N PHE A 45 10.77 -20.78 -1.36
CA PHE A 45 11.67 -20.94 -0.22
C PHE A 45 10.96 -20.59 1.10
N ASP A 46 10.32 -19.42 1.17
CA ASP A 46 9.65 -18.94 2.38
C ASP A 46 8.43 -19.78 2.77
N ASP A 47 7.71 -20.32 1.79
CA ASP A 47 6.54 -21.18 2.01
C ASP A 47 6.90 -22.63 2.37
N GLY A 48 8.19 -22.96 2.45
CA GLY A 48 8.60 -24.33 2.76
C GLY A 48 8.53 -25.27 1.55
N LEU A 49 8.38 -24.76 0.33
CA LEU A 49 8.31 -25.53 -0.91
C LEU A 49 9.66 -25.68 -1.61
N HIS A 50 10.76 -25.60 -0.85
CA HIS A 50 12.17 -25.71 -1.27
C HIS A 50 12.50 -26.78 -2.33
N PHE A 51 11.71 -27.86 -2.39
CA PHE A 51 11.95 -29.02 -3.26
C PHE A 51 10.98 -29.12 -4.44
N ARG A 52 10.10 -28.13 -4.60
CA ARG A 52 9.17 -28.04 -5.72
C ARG A 52 9.73 -27.13 -6.81
N PHE A 53 9.63 -27.57 -8.05
CA PHE A 53 10.04 -26.79 -9.21
C PHE A 53 9.15 -27.10 -10.41
N ILE A 54 9.00 -26.14 -11.32
CA ILE A 54 8.30 -26.36 -12.59
C ILE A 54 9.22 -27.11 -13.55
N SER A 55 8.79 -28.29 -14.01
CA SER A 55 9.46 -29.02 -15.06
C SER A 55 9.30 -28.31 -16.40
N ARG A 56 10.42 -27.95 -17.03
CA ARG A 56 10.42 -27.34 -18.38
C ARG A 56 9.89 -28.28 -19.47
N LYS A 57 9.93 -29.59 -19.25
CA LYS A 57 9.47 -30.58 -20.24
C LYS A 57 7.97 -30.82 -20.18
N THR A 58 7.38 -30.73 -19.00
CA THR A 58 5.97 -31.13 -18.77
C THR A 58 5.09 -29.98 -18.30
N GLY A 59 5.66 -28.84 -17.93
CA GLY A 59 4.94 -27.70 -17.33
C GLY A 59 4.36 -28.00 -15.94
N LYS A 60 4.55 -29.21 -15.41
CA LYS A 60 4.02 -29.63 -14.11
C LYS A 60 4.99 -29.30 -12.98
N ILE A 61 4.44 -29.01 -11.80
CA ILE A 61 5.20 -28.87 -10.57
C ILE A 61 5.61 -30.27 -10.10
N ILE A 62 6.91 -30.50 -9.96
CA ILE A 62 7.49 -31.76 -9.45
C ILE A 62 8.03 -31.50 -8.05
N ASP A 63 7.67 -32.36 -7.09
CA ASP A 63 8.13 -32.27 -5.70
C ASP A 63 9.19 -33.34 -5.41
N GLN A 64 10.46 -32.94 -5.26
CA GLN A 64 11.55 -33.88 -4.99
C GLN A 64 11.54 -34.48 -3.58
N SER A 65 10.70 -33.97 -2.67
CA SER A 65 10.58 -34.53 -1.32
C SER A 65 9.88 -35.89 -1.30
N THR A 66 9.06 -36.19 -2.32
CA THR A 66 8.36 -37.48 -2.45
C THR A 66 9.30 -38.68 -2.65
N GLY A 67 10.53 -38.45 -3.12
CA GLY A 67 11.58 -39.48 -3.23
C GLY A 67 12.56 -39.51 -2.05
N ALA A 68 12.21 -38.89 -0.91
CA ALA A 68 13.07 -38.90 0.27
C ALA A 68 13.25 -40.33 0.79
N SER A 69 14.51 -40.73 1.02
CA SER A 69 14.87 -42.00 1.64
C SER A 69 15.44 -41.76 3.04
N LEU A 70 15.53 -42.81 3.86
CA LEU A 70 16.19 -42.76 5.17
C LEU A 70 17.66 -42.29 5.09
N VAL A 71 18.33 -42.52 3.95
CA VAL A 71 19.74 -42.16 3.71
C VAL A 71 19.87 -40.71 3.19
N THR A 72 18.85 -40.21 2.50
CA THR A 72 18.80 -38.83 1.98
C THR A 72 17.49 -38.16 2.40
N PRO A 73 17.34 -37.80 3.68
CA PRO A 73 16.13 -37.13 4.14
C PRO A 73 16.04 -35.75 3.49
N LYS A 74 15.04 -35.56 2.62
CA LYS A 74 14.68 -34.25 2.06
C LYS A 74 13.42 -33.75 2.75
N ARG A 75 13.58 -32.80 3.68
CA ARG A 75 12.47 -32.18 4.41
C ARG A 75 12.58 -30.67 4.29
N ALA A 76 11.47 -30.02 3.98
CA ALA A 76 11.36 -28.58 4.05
C ALA A 76 11.65 -28.06 5.47
N ILE A 77 12.40 -26.97 5.58
CA ILE A 77 12.67 -26.29 6.86
C ILE A 77 11.87 -24.98 6.88
N PRO A 78 10.65 -24.94 7.44
CA PRO A 78 9.80 -23.76 7.42
C PRO A 78 10.18 -22.75 8.50
N LYS A 79 11.48 -22.46 8.68
CA LYS A 79 11.96 -21.54 9.73
C LYS A 79 11.48 -20.11 9.47
N ALA A 80 11.63 -19.64 8.23
CA ALA A 80 11.15 -18.33 7.79
C ALA A 80 9.62 -18.21 7.94
N SER A 81 8.85 -19.17 7.42
CA SER A 81 7.39 -19.26 7.57
C SER A 81 6.89 -19.11 9.02
N ARG A 82 7.58 -19.73 9.99
CA ARG A 82 7.21 -19.60 11.41
C ARG A 82 7.54 -18.22 11.96
N GLN A 83 8.67 -17.64 11.57
CA GLN A 83 9.08 -16.29 11.98
C GLN A 83 8.14 -15.23 11.40
N ILE A 84 7.80 -15.32 10.11
CA ILE A 84 6.86 -14.44 9.42
C ILE A 84 5.50 -14.47 10.13
N ARG A 85 4.98 -15.67 10.44
CA ARG A 85 3.73 -15.80 11.20
C ARG A 85 3.82 -15.22 12.61
N GLY A 86 4.94 -15.42 13.30
CA GLY A 86 5.16 -14.84 14.63
C GLY A 86 5.13 -13.31 14.62
N ILE A 87 5.80 -12.69 13.64
CA ILE A 87 5.81 -11.23 13.46
C ILE A 87 4.42 -10.72 13.05
N ALA A 88 3.75 -11.38 12.11
CA ALA A 88 2.40 -11.03 11.72
C ALA A 88 1.44 -11.06 12.91
N ASN A 89 1.47 -12.13 13.72
CA ASN A 89 0.64 -12.24 14.92
C ASN A 89 0.93 -11.12 15.95
N LEU A 90 2.19 -10.70 16.09
CA LEU A 90 2.55 -9.58 16.96
C LEU A 90 1.97 -8.26 16.42
N LEU A 91 2.12 -7.99 15.12
CA LEU A 91 1.60 -6.77 14.50
C LEU A 91 0.07 -6.72 14.54
N LEU A 92 -0.58 -7.88 14.48
CA LEU A 92 -2.04 -8.03 14.52
C LEU A 92 -2.62 -8.14 15.92
N SER A 93 -1.78 -8.28 16.94
CA SER A 93 -2.22 -8.13 18.32
C SER A 93 -2.66 -6.69 18.64
N LEU A 94 -2.27 -5.74 17.78
CA LEU A 94 -2.70 -4.35 17.84
C LEU A 94 -4.01 -4.20 17.07
N ASP A 95 -5.05 -3.72 17.75
CA ASP A 95 -6.32 -3.38 17.11
C ASP A 95 -6.19 -2.05 16.35
N LEU A 96 -5.90 -2.15 15.05
CA LEU A 96 -5.69 -1.01 14.17
C LEU A 96 -7.04 -0.39 13.79
N HIS A 97 -7.19 0.90 14.09
CA HIS A 97 -8.38 1.67 13.77
C HIS A 97 -8.00 2.96 13.02
N PRO A 98 -8.83 3.43 12.08
CA PRO A 98 -8.58 4.67 11.38
C PRO A 98 -8.74 5.85 12.34
N ALA A 99 -7.72 6.70 12.42
CA ALA A 99 -7.75 7.93 13.21
C ALA A 99 -7.82 9.16 12.29
N VAL A 100 -8.82 10.01 12.50
CA VAL A 100 -9.00 11.27 11.76
C VAL A 100 -8.80 12.43 12.72
N TYR A 101 -7.76 13.22 12.49
CA TYR A 101 -7.47 14.41 13.29
C TYR A 101 -8.19 15.63 12.71
N PRO A 102 -8.67 16.55 13.57
CA PRO A 102 -9.23 17.81 13.12
C PRO A 102 -8.18 18.67 12.41
N GLU A 103 -8.64 19.41 11.41
CA GLU A 103 -7.79 20.34 10.68
C GLU A 103 -7.20 21.41 11.61
N LYS A 104 -5.92 21.72 11.42
CA LYS A 104 -5.23 22.75 12.21
C LYS A 104 -5.63 24.12 11.70
N ILE A 105 -6.35 24.87 12.54
CA ILE A 105 -6.79 26.23 12.21
C ILE A 105 -5.73 27.23 12.62
N ALA A 106 -5.18 27.95 11.64
CA ALA A 106 -4.20 29.00 11.87
C ALA A 106 -4.85 30.21 12.55
N VAL A 107 -4.33 30.59 13.73
CA VAL A 107 -4.81 31.75 14.52
C VAL A 107 -4.64 33.07 13.75
N ALA A 108 -3.67 33.13 12.82
CA ALA A 108 -3.38 34.30 12.00
C ALA A 108 -4.55 34.75 11.09
N ASN A 109 -5.51 33.87 10.82
CA ASN A 109 -6.67 34.16 9.98
C ASN A 109 -7.82 34.82 10.76
N PHE A 110 -7.68 34.97 12.08
CA PHE A 110 -8.71 35.48 13.00
C PHE A 110 -8.20 36.71 13.75
N LYS A 111 -9.09 37.48 14.38
CA LYS A 111 -8.65 38.64 15.15
C LYS A 111 -7.81 38.16 16.34
N PRO A 112 -6.74 38.89 16.69
CA PRO A 112 -5.93 38.54 17.84
C PRO A 112 -6.81 38.52 19.11
N PRO A 113 -6.58 37.56 20.02
CA PRO A 113 -7.36 37.45 21.25
C PRO A 113 -7.28 38.76 22.03
N THR A 114 -8.44 39.25 22.47
CA THR A 114 -8.52 40.49 23.26
C THR A 114 -8.35 40.13 24.73
N GLU A 115 -7.44 40.78 25.44
CA GLU A 115 -7.35 40.66 26.89
C GLU A 115 -8.49 41.47 27.52
N GLN A 116 -9.36 40.80 28.27
CA GLN A 116 -10.31 41.48 29.16
C GLN A 116 -9.90 41.20 30.61
N VAL A 117 -9.75 42.27 31.39
CA VAL A 117 -9.49 42.20 32.83
C VAL A 117 -10.84 42.02 33.52
N GLY A 118 -11.06 40.85 34.12
CA GLY A 118 -12.26 40.59 34.92
C GLY A 118 -12.27 41.44 36.19
N ALA A 119 -13.46 41.59 36.82
CA ALA A 119 -13.63 42.30 38.09
C ALA A 119 -12.74 41.77 39.24
N ASP A 120 -12.24 40.54 39.10
CA ASP A 120 -11.37 39.86 40.06
C ASP A 120 -9.87 40.11 39.83
N GLY A 121 -9.50 41.01 38.90
CA GLY A 121 -8.11 41.34 38.59
C GLY A 121 -7.35 40.29 37.78
N GLN A 122 -8.01 39.22 37.33
CA GLN A 122 -7.42 38.22 36.44
C GLN A 122 -7.66 38.57 34.97
N SER A 123 -6.58 38.64 34.19
CA SER A 123 -6.64 38.81 32.74
C SER A 123 -7.06 37.50 32.09
N GLN A 124 -8.22 37.50 31.42
CA GLN A 124 -8.64 36.38 30.58
C GLN A 124 -8.46 36.77 29.10
N LEU A 125 -7.70 35.95 28.36
CA LEU A 125 -7.59 36.04 26.92
C LEU A 125 -8.89 35.53 26.30
N ILE A 126 -9.73 36.44 25.79
CA ILE A 126 -10.95 36.06 25.09
C ILE A 126 -10.59 35.82 23.63
N SER A 127 -10.61 34.53 23.25
CA SER A 127 -10.48 34.11 21.86
C SER A 127 -11.67 34.59 21.03
N ASP A 128 -11.41 35.02 19.80
CA ASP A 128 -12.41 35.49 18.85
C ASP A 128 -13.52 34.43 18.67
N PRO A 129 -14.83 34.79 18.77
CA PRO A 129 -15.92 33.82 18.67
C PRO A 129 -15.91 33.04 17.35
N GLN A 130 -15.44 33.66 16.26
CA GLN A 130 -15.28 33.01 14.95
C GLN A 130 -14.20 31.92 14.95
N TYR A 131 -13.11 32.11 15.71
CA TYR A 131 -12.07 31.09 15.85
C TYR A 131 -12.59 29.86 16.62
N LEU A 132 -13.36 30.10 17.69
CA LEU A 132 -13.99 29.03 18.46
C LEU A 132 -15.02 28.26 17.63
N GLU A 133 -15.80 28.96 16.80
CA GLU A 133 -16.76 28.33 15.90
C GLU A 133 -16.06 27.49 14.83
N ALA A 134 -15.00 28.03 14.20
CA ALA A 134 -14.20 27.29 13.23
C ALA A 134 -13.59 26.02 13.86
N LEU A 135 -13.07 26.10 15.09
CA LEU A 135 -12.56 24.93 15.83
C LEU A 135 -13.65 23.90 16.09
N LYS A 136 -14.88 24.32 16.41
CA LYS A 136 -16.02 23.41 16.59
C LYS A 136 -16.38 22.74 15.28
N VAL A 137 -16.43 23.48 14.17
CA VAL A 137 -16.71 22.92 12.84
C VAL A 137 -15.65 21.91 12.45
N ALA A 138 -14.36 22.23 12.59
CA ALA A 138 -13.27 21.29 12.28
C ALA A 138 -13.35 20.00 13.11
N LYS A 139 -13.69 20.10 14.41
CA LYS A 139 -13.92 18.93 15.28
C LYS A 139 -15.12 18.10 14.82
N GLN A 140 -16.25 18.74 14.51
CA GLN A 140 -17.45 18.05 14.04
C GLN A 140 -17.21 17.35 12.71
N THR A 141 -16.52 18.01 11.77
CA THR A 141 -16.15 17.43 10.48
C THR A 141 -15.26 16.19 10.67
N ALA A 142 -14.23 16.29 11.51
CA ALA A 142 -13.36 15.15 11.80
C ALA A 142 -14.12 13.98 12.46
N GLN A 143 -15.07 14.26 13.36
CA GLN A 143 -15.93 13.24 13.95
C GLN A 143 -16.82 12.56 12.91
N ARG A 144 -17.42 13.31 11.98
CA ARG A 144 -18.25 12.74 10.90
C ARG A 144 -17.43 11.86 9.95
N ILE A 145 -16.26 12.35 9.53
CA ILE A 145 -15.34 11.59 8.67
C ILE A 145 -14.83 10.34 9.40
N GLY A 146 -14.49 10.48 10.69
CA GLY A 146 -14.04 9.37 11.53
C GLY A 146 -15.09 8.28 11.64
N HIS A 147 -16.35 8.65 11.93
CA HIS A 147 -17.47 7.71 12.00
C HIS A 147 -17.67 6.96 10.68
N TRP A 148 -17.73 7.70 9.57
CA TRP A 148 -17.89 7.10 8.25
C TRP A 148 -16.72 6.18 7.87
N ASN A 149 -15.48 6.59 8.17
CA ASN A 149 -14.30 5.74 7.96
C ASN A 149 -14.36 4.46 8.80
N GLU A 150 -14.87 4.51 10.03
CA GLU A 150 -15.00 3.33 10.89
C GLU A 150 -16.04 2.34 10.36
N GLU A 151 -17.16 2.85 9.82
CA GLU A 151 -18.19 2.03 9.15
C GLU A 151 -17.64 1.36 7.88
N GLU A 152 -16.94 2.12 7.03
CA GLU A 152 -16.29 1.58 5.84
C GLU A 152 -15.18 0.59 6.18
N TRP A 153 -14.40 0.84 7.23
CA TRP A 153 -13.34 -0.05 7.70
C TRP A 153 -13.87 -1.45 8.04
N LYS A 154 -15.00 -1.50 8.74
CA LYS A 154 -15.71 -2.75 9.09
C LYS A 154 -16.29 -3.41 7.83
N THR A 155 -16.96 -2.64 6.98
CA THR A 155 -17.60 -3.13 5.74
C THR A 155 -16.59 -3.75 4.77
N GLN A 156 -15.38 -3.20 4.72
CA GLN A 156 -14.31 -3.66 3.84
C GLN A 156 -13.45 -4.79 4.44
N GLU A 157 -13.76 -5.28 5.64
CA GLU A 157 -12.96 -6.29 6.35
C GLU A 157 -11.48 -5.89 6.42
N MET A 158 -11.22 -4.62 6.76
CA MET A 158 -9.88 -4.04 6.62
C MET A 158 -8.85 -4.73 7.51
N ASN A 159 -9.26 -5.28 8.66
CA ASN A 159 -8.37 -6.03 9.56
C ASN A 159 -7.76 -7.26 8.87
N ASP A 160 -8.54 -7.98 8.07
CA ASP A 160 -8.05 -9.15 7.33
C ASP A 160 -7.13 -8.73 6.18
N LYS A 161 -7.44 -7.61 5.53
CA LYS A 161 -6.58 -7.02 4.49
C LYS A 161 -5.25 -6.55 5.07
N LEU A 162 -5.24 -5.89 6.22
CA LEU A 162 -4.03 -5.48 6.91
C LEU A 162 -3.21 -6.67 7.41
N THR A 163 -3.88 -7.73 7.85
CA THR A 163 -3.25 -9.03 8.16
C THR A 163 -2.51 -9.57 6.95
N LEU A 164 -3.18 -9.65 5.80
CA LEU A 164 -2.59 -10.12 4.57
C LEU A 164 -1.42 -9.22 4.14
N MET A 165 -1.58 -7.90 4.22
CA MET A 165 -0.49 -6.95 3.94
C MET A 165 0.71 -7.17 4.85
N ALA A 166 0.51 -7.30 6.16
CA ALA A 166 1.62 -7.50 7.10
C ALA A 166 2.37 -8.81 6.81
N ILE A 167 1.66 -9.88 6.46
CA ILE A 167 2.27 -11.15 6.05
C ILE A 167 3.08 -10.99 4.77
N LEU A 168 2.50 -10.34 3.75
CA LEU A 168 3.17 -10.09 2.47
C LEU A 168 4.39 -9.19 2.63
N ALA A 169 4.28 -8.12 3.42
CA ALA A 169 5.39 -7.23 3.73
C ALA A 169 6.50 -7.95 4.52
N ALA A 170 6.16 -8.84 5.45
CA ALA A 170 7.15 -9.64 6.16
C ALA A 170 7.86 -10.64 5.22
N LYS A 171 7.19 -11.11 4.17
CA LYS A 171 7.75 -12.05 3.18
C LYS A 171 8.55 -11.35 2.08
N HIS A 172 8.09 -10.19 1.61
CA HIS A 172 8.60 -9.51 0.42
C HIS A 172 9.15 -8.11 0.68
N SER A 173 9.26 -7.72 1.96
CA SER A 173 9.62 -6.38 2.45
C SER A 173 8.62 -5.27 2.12
N ILE A 174 7.69 -5.50 1.20
CA ILE A 174 6.67 -4.53 0.78
C ILE A 174 5.37 -5.24 0.39
N SER A 175 4.24 -4.55 0.56
CA SER A 175 2.92 -4.96 0.11
C SER A 175 2.13 -3.71 -0.26
N TYR A 176 1.15 -3.84 -1.15
CA TYR A 176 0.37 -2.69 -1.63
C TYR A 176 -1.12 -2.84 -1.31
N LEU A 177 -1.78 -1.72 -1.01
CA LEU A 177 -3.23 -1.63 -0.90
C LEU A 177 -3.71 -0.66 -1.97
N GLN A 178 -4.51 -1.16 -2.91
CA GLN A 178 -5.22 -0.29 -3.85
C GLN A 178 -6.54 0.13 -3.20
N VAL A 179 -6.82 1.43 -3.21
CA VAL A 179 -8.11 2.00 -2.80
C VAL A 179 -8.67 2.76 -4.00
N TRP A 180 -9.90 2.47 -4.39
CA TRP A 180 -10.55 3.15 -5.51
C TRP A 180 -12.06 3.26 -5.32
N PRO A 181 -12.70 4.32 -5.84
CA PRO A 181 -14.15 4.40 -5.87
C PRO A 181 -14.72 3.51 -6.98
N ASP A 182 -15.73 2.72 -6.64
CA ASP A 182 -16.54 1.96 -7.59
C ASP A 182 -17.83 2.75 -7.85
N ALA A 183 -17.87 3.43 -9.00
CA ALA A 183 -18.99 4.30 -9.37
C ALA A 183 -20.29 3.52 -9.63
N VAL A 184 -20.23 2.23 -9.94
CA VAL A 184 -21.42 1.41 -10.23
C VAL A 184 -22.09 0.96 -8.94
N ARG A 185 -21.28 0.61 -7.93
CA ARG A 185 -21.76 0.11 -6.64
C ARG A 185 -21.82 1.20 -5.56
N GLU A 186 -21.48 2.44 -5.92
CA GLU A 186 -21.39 3.59 -5.01
C GLU A 186 -20.60 3.26 -3.73
N ALA A 187 -19.52 2.51 -3.88
CA ALA A 187 -18.75 1.97 -2.76
C ALA A 187 -17.26 2.23 -2.96
N ILE A 188 -16.51 2.34 -1.85
CA ILE A 188 -15.06 2.24 -1.92
C ILE A 188 -14.68 0.77 -2.03
N ARG A 189 -13.73 0.47 -2.90
CA ARG A 189 -13.16 -0.86 -3.05
C ARG A 189 -11.71 -0.83 -2.62
N THR A 190 -11.32 -1.91 -1.95
CA THR A 190 -9.96 -2.09 -1.48
C THR A 190 -9.46 -3.49 -1.80
N GLN A 191 -8.22 -3.59 -2.27
CA GLN A 191 -7.59 -4.85 -2.63
C GLN A 191 -6.11 -4.81 -2.30
N VAL A 192 -5.66 -5.89 -1.66
CA VAL A 192 -4.26 -6.11 -1.31
C VAL A 192 -3.55 -6.77 -2.47
N TYR A 193 -2.35 -6.30 -2.75
CA TYR A 193 -1.47 -6.79 -3.79
C TYR A 193 -0.11 -7.14 -3.22
N ASP A 194 0.49 -8.20 -3.77
CA ASP A 194 1.86 -8.58 -3.48
C ASP A 194 2.84 -7.60 -4.13
N ALA A 195 4.07 -7.55 -3.62
CA ALA A 195 5.21 -6.84 -4.19
C ALA A 195 5.44 -7.14 -5.69
N PHE A 196 5.03 -8.32 -6.15
CA PHE A 196 5.21 -8.78 -7.54
C PHE A 196 4.02 -8.48 -8.46
N ASP A 197 2.87 -8.13 -7.89
CA ASP A 197 1.71 -7.73 -8.68
C ASP A 197 1.83 -6.27 -9.13
N ILE A 198 2.63 -5.47 -8.42
CA ILE A 198 2.78 -4.04 -8.65
C ILE A 198 4.22 -3.72 -9.04
N TYR A 199 4.38 -3.11 -10.21
CA TYR A 199 5.66 -2.68 -10.75
C TYR A 199 5.76 -1.16 -10.70
N LEU A 200 6.80 -0.71 -10.00
CA LEU A 200 7.19 0.68 -9.88
C LEU A 200 8.52 0.89 -10.60
N ASN A 201 8.82 2.13 -10.96
CA ASN A 201 10.15 2.45 -11.48
C ASN A 201 11.18 2.38 -10.33
N GLY A 202 12.01 1.34 -10.34
CA GLY A 202 12.95 1.04 -9.25
C GLY A 202 14.08 2.05 -9.03
N THR A 203 14.20 3.09 -9.87
CA THR A 203 15.15 4.18 -9.66
C THR A 203 14.63 5.29 -8.74
N LEU A 204 13.37 5.20 -8.31
CA LEU A 204 12.69 6.24 -7.54
C LEU A 204 12.55 5.83 -6.07
N ASN A 205 12.64 6.81 -5.18
CA ASN A 205 12.53 6.59 -3.73
C ASN A 205 11.08 6.61 -3.24
N GLU A 206 10.21 7.36 -3.93
CA GLU A 206 8.81 7.52 -3.57
C GLU A 206 7.89 7.00 -4.67
N ILE A 207 6.79 6.37 -4.27
CA ILE A 207 5.78 5.90 -5.22
C ILE A 207 5.13 7.06 -5.98
N TYR A 208 5.01 8.23 -5.36
CA TYR A 208 4.44 9.44 -5.93
C TYR A 208 5.30 10.07 -7.03
N ASP A 209 6.60 9.77 -7.04
CA ASP A 209 7.50 10.20 -8.12
C ASP A 209 7.38 9.29 -9.36
N SER A 210 6.75 8.11 -9.22
CA SER A 210 6.62 7.17 -10.33
C SER A 210 5.61 7.70 -11.35
N PRO A 211 6.01 7.86 -12.63
CA PRO A 211 5.11 8.40 -13.66
C PRO A 211 3.96 7.44 -13.97
N ALA A 212 4.14 6.16 -13.70
CA ALA A 212 3.11 5.14 -13.80
C ALA A 212 3.30 4.05 -12.74
N ILE A 213 2.22 3.35 -12.45
CA ILE A 213 2.20 2.13 -11.65
C ILE A 213 1.61 1.05 -12.54
N ILE A 214 2.34 -0.05 -12.74
CA ILE A 214 1.86 -1.15 -13.56
C ILE A 214 1.37 -2.25 -12.64
N LYS A 215 0.12 -2.64 -12.87
CA LYS A 215 -0.49 -3.79 -12.21
C LYS A 215 -0.46 -4.99 -13.13
N ALA A 216 0.12 -6.10 -12.68
CA ALA A 216 -0.02 -7.39 -13.33
C ALA A 216 -1.39 -7.97 -12.98
N VAL A 217 -2.07 -8.47 -14.00
CA VAL A 217 -3.32 -9.22 -13.85
C VAL A 217 -3.01 -10.64 -14.34
N PRO A 218 -3.19 -11.67 -13.49
CA PRO A 218 -3.04 -13.04 -13.93
C PRO A 218 -4.12 -13.35 -14.96
N MET A 219 -3.72 -13.95 -16.08
CA MET A 219 -4.63 -14.47 -17.11
C MET A 219 -4.47 -15.98 -17.20
N LEU A 220 -5.54 -16.68 -17.58
CA LEU A 220 -5.44 -18.10 -17.83
C LEU A 220 -4.53 -18.32 -19.05
N ILE A 221 -3.78 -19.43 -19.08
CA ILE A 221 -2.94 -19.78 -20.23
C ILE A 221 -3.77 -19.88 -21.52
N SER A 222 -5.05 -20.24 -21.41
CA SER A 222 -6.00 -20.28 -22.53
C SER A 222 -6.40 -18.91 -23.08
N GLU A 223 -6.13 -17.84 -22.34
CA GLU A 223 -6.52 -16.45 -22.67
C GLU A 223 -5.32 -15.59 -23.11
N ILE A 224 -4.10 -16.17 -23.14
CA ILE A 224 -2.86 -15.56 -23.64
C ILE A 224 -2.68 -15.92 -25.12
#